data_AF-A0A401ZZX6-F1
#
_entry.id   AF-A0A401ZZX6-F1
#
_cell.length_a   1.000
_cell.length_b   1.000
_cell.length_c   1.000
_cell.angle_alpha   90.00
_cell.angle_beta   90.00
_cell.angle_gamma   90.00
#
_symmetry.space_group_name_H-M   'P 1'
#
loop_
_entity.id
_entity.type
_entity.pdbx_description
1 polymer ?
#
loop_
_entity_poly.entity_id
_entity_poly.type
_entity_poly.pdbx_seq_one_letter_code
_entity_poly.pdbx_strand_id
1 'polypeptide(L)'
;MYTFSQEALERPLRTMQAAKLIQAQAQTISHATAAANDNELIVAVIQPDLTFGGVWTLARERFVHQALLVEDEQGWSLTFSPHTSVSDILDRCHTLSELARRRYELLRRRAQRQ
;
A
#
# COMPACT_ATOMS: atom_id res chain seq x y z
N MET A 1 3.26 28.63 -13.47
CA MET A 1 1.88 28.14 -13.36
C MET A 1 1.97 26.63 -13.18
N TYR A 2 1.80 26.12 -11.94
CA TYR A 2 1.99 24.69 -11.63
C TYR A 2 0.63 24.01 -11.86
N THR A 3 0.41 23.49 -13.06
CA THR A 3 -0.74 22.63 -13.35
C THR A 3 -0.51 21.35 -12.55
N PHE A 4 -1.32 21.10 -11.52
CA PHE A 4 -1.28 19.79 -10.87
C PHE A 4 -1.60 18.75 -11.94
N SER A 5 -0.65 17.84 -12.21
CA SER A 5 -0.92 16.74 -13.12
C SER A 5 -2.08 15.92 -12.56
N GLN A 6 -2.93 15.41 -13.44
CA GLN A 6 -4.02 14.49 -13.06
C GLN A 6 -3.49 13.33 -12.19
N GLU A 7 -2.27 12.87 -12.50
CA GLU A 7 -1.51 11.89 -11.72
C GLU A 7 -1.34 12.26 -10.24
N ALA A 8 -1.15 13.54 -9.90
CA ALA A 8 -1.03 13.99 -8.51
C ALA A 8 -2.34 13.83 -7.72
N LEU A 9 -3.50 13.90 -8.38
CA LEU A 9 -4.81 13.63 -7.78
C LEU A 9 -5.13 12.14 -7.75
N GLU A 10 -4.69 11.37 -8.74
CA GLU A 10 -4.92 9.93 -8.84
C GLU A 10 -4.14 9.14 -7.78
N ARG A 11 -2.90 9.55 -7.47
CA ARG A 11 -2.05 8.79 -6.54
C ARG A 11 -2.67 8.63 -5.13
N PRO A 12 -3.22 9.67 -4.48
CA PRO A 12 -3.98 9.50 -3.23
C PRO A 12 -5.20 8.60 -3.37
N LEU A 13 -5.93 8.63 -4.49
CA LEU A 13 -7.08 7.75 -4.74
C LEU A 13 -6.63 6.28 -4.79
N ARG A 14 -5.57 5.99 -5.54
CA ARG A 14 -4.98 4.63 -5.60
C ARG A 14 -4.55 4.13 -4.22
N THR A 15 -3.93 4.98 -3.40
CA THR A 15 -3.56 4.60 -2.02
C THR A 15 -4.78 4.23 -1.18
N MET A 16 -5.88 4.98 -1.25
CA MET A 16 -7.10 4.66 -0.51
C MET A 16 -7.72 3.32 -0.98
N GLN A 17 -7.71 3.08 -2.29
CA GLN A 17 -8.20 1.82 -2.87
C GLN A 17 -7.34 0.63 -2.46
N ALA A 18 -6.01 0.76 -2.58
CA ALA A 18 -5.06 -0.27 -2.17
C ALA A 18 -5.17 -0.61 -0.68
N ALA A 19 -5.26 0.41 0.20
CA ALA A 19 -5.44 0.19 1.63
C ALA A 19 -6.74 -0.57 1.95
N LYS A 20 -7.84 -0.28 1.23
CA LYS A 20 -9.10 -1.02 1.38
C LYS A 20 -8.98 -2.48 0.96
N LEU A 21 -8.28 -2.76 -0.14
CA LEU A 21 -8.04 -4.14 -0.60
C LEU A 21 -7.21 -4.93 0.40
N ILE A 22 -6.20 -4.30 0.99
CA ILE A 22 -5.37 -4.93 2.02
C ILE A 22 -6.15 -5.18 3.31
N GLN A 23 -7.03 -4.26 3.73
CA GLN A 23 -7.93 -4.50 4.86
C GLN A 23 -8.80 -5.74 4.64
N ALA A 24 -9.33 -5.93 3.43
CA ALA A 24 -10.11 -7.11 3.09
C ALA A 24 -9.30 -8.42 3.15
N GLN A 25 -7.96 -8.34 3.02
CA GLN A 25 -7.04 -9.47 3.07
C GLN A 25 -6.26 -9.57 4.40
N ALA A 26 -6.65 -8.81 5.44
CA ALA A 26 -5.88 -8.71 6.68
C ALA A 26 -5.65 -10.06 7.37
N GLN A 27 -6.62 -10.98 7.30
CA GLN A 27 -6.45 -12.34 7.85
C GLN A 27 -5.40 -13.15 7.07
N THR A 28 -5.47 -13.14 5.74
CA THR A 28 -4.47 -13.81 4.87
C THR A 28 -3.07 -13.28 5.12
N ILE A 29 -2.94 -11.95 5.24
CA ILE A 29 -1.66 -11.29 5.52
C ILE A 29 -1.16 -11.67 6.92
N SER A 30 -2.02 -11.63 7.94
CA SER A 30 -1.64 -12.01 9.30
C SER A 30 -1.22 -13.48 9.42
N HIS A 31 -1.83 -14.37 8.62
CA HIS A 31 -1.39 -15.76 8.55
C HIS A 31 0.02 -15.87 7.95
N ALA A 32 0.30 -15.12 6.87
CA ALA A 32 1.63 -15.07 6.29
C ALA A 32 2.68 -14.47 7.24
N THR A 33 2.32 -13.44 8.01
CA THR A 33 3.24 -12.85 9.00
C THR A 33 3.52 -13.79 10.16
N ALA A 34 2.55 -14.63 10.56
CA ALA A 34 2.75 -15.64 11.60
C ALA A 34 3.68 -16.78 11.17
N ALA A 35 3.74 -17.09 9.86
CA ALA A 35 4.57 -18.14 9.29
C ALA A 35 5.99 -17.67 8.89
N ALA A 36 6.25 -16.36 8.92
CA ALA A 36 7.52 -15.79 8.51
C ALA A 36 8.57 -15.83 9.64
N ASN A 37 9.84 -15.96 9.25
CA ASN A 37 10.98 -15.87 10.15
C ASN A 37 11.39 -14.40 10.39
N ASP A 38 12.14 -14.13 11.46
CA ASP A 38 12.60 -12.77 11.84
C ASP A 38 13.39 -12.03 10.75
N ASN A 39 14.05 -12.76 9.85
CA ASN A 39 14.83 -12.21 8.74
C ASN A 39 14.02 -12.06 7.43
N GLU A 40 12.72 -12.33 7.48
CA GLU A 40 11.82 -12.21 6.35
C GLU A 40 10.89 -10.99 6.51
N LEU A 41 10.35 -10.54 5.38
CA LEU A 41 9.37 -9.48 5.27
C LEU A 41 8.19 -9.98 4.45
N ILE A 42 7.00 -9.55 4.84
CA ILE A 42 5.76 -9.92 4.19
C ILE A 42 5.33 -8.74 3.34
N VAL A 43 5.16 -8.93 2.04
CA VAL A 43 4.76 -7.88 1.11
C VAL A 43 3.39 -8.21 0.54
N ALA A 44 2.39 -7.40 0.88
CA ALA A 44 1.10 -7.45 0.22
C ALA A 44 1.16 -6.61 -1.07
N VAL A 45 0.82 -7.21 -2.19
CA VAL A 45 0.93 -6.60 -3.52
C VAL A 45 -0.47 -6.34 -4.10
N ILE A 46 -0.66 -5.15 -4.64
CA ILE A 46 -1.82 -4.72 -5.41
C ILE A 46 -1.34 -4.42 -6.83
N GLN A 47 -1.99 -5.05 -7.81
CA GLN A 47 -1.66 -4.86 -9.22
C GLN A 47 -2.16 -3.50 -9.73
N PRO A 48 -1.68 -3.04 -10.90
CA PRO A 48 -2.05 -1.73 -11.46
C PRO A 48 -3.56 -1.59 -11.75
N ASP A 49 -4.23 -2.71 -11.98
CA ASP A 49 -5.68 -2.80 -12.19
C ASP A 49 -6.50 -2.79 -10.87
N LEU A 50 -5.84 -2.54 -9.74
CA LEU A 50 -6.41 -2.55 -8.40
C LEU A 50 -6.97 -3.91 -7.98
N THR A 51 -6.37 -5.00 -8.47
CA THR A 51 -6.62 -6.34 -7.94
C THR A 51 -5.56 -6.74 -6.91
N PHE A 52 -5.91 -7.68 -6.03
CA PHE A 52 -4.97 -8.21 -5.05
C PHE A 52 -4.01 -9.21 -5.72
N GLY A 53 -2.74 -8.85 -5.85
CA GLY A 53 -1.69 -9.66 -6.46
C GLY A 53 -1.10 -10.73 -5.53
N GLY A 54 -1.53 -10.76 -4.27
CA GLY A 54 -1.14 -11.77 -3.30
C GLY A 54 -0.21 -11.25 -2.20
N VAL A 55 0.34 -12.20 -1.45
CA VAL A 55 1.28 -11.96 -0.35
C VAL A 55 2.57 -12.68 -0.66
N TRP A 56 3.69 -11.98 -0.60
CA TRP A 56 5.02 -12.54 -0.79
C TRP A 56 5.78 -12.54 0.53
N THR A 57 6.42 -13.66 0.86
CA THR A 57 7.37 -13.73 1.98
C THR A 57 8.77 -13.70 1.39
N LEU A 58 9.52 -12.65 1.73
CA LEU A 58 10.80 -12.35 1.10
C LEU A 58 11.89 -12.23 2.16
N ALA A 59 13.07 -12.80 1.90
CA ALA A 59 14.24 -12.49 2.70
C ALA A 59 14.53 -10.98 2.64
N ARG A 60 14.87 -10.35 3.76
CA ARG A 60 15.09 -8.91 3.87
C ARG A 60 16.11 -8.37 2.85
N GLU A 61 17.13 -9.16 2.52
CA GLU A 61 18.15 -8.84 1.51
C GLU A 61 17.61 -8.77 0.07
N ARG A 62 16.53 -9.49 -0.24
CA ARG A 62 15.88 -9.50 -1.56
C ARG A 62 14.77 -8.46 -1.70
N PHE A 63 14.32 -7.91 -0.58
CA PHE A 63 13.20 -6.97 -0.52
C PHE A 63 13.37 -5.77 -1.44
N VAL A 64 14.55 -5.12 -1.44
CA VAL A 64 14.78 -3.90 -2.23
C VAL A 64 14.55 -4.14 -3.72
N HIS A 65 15.06 -5.26 -4.26
CA HIS A 65 14.88 -5.59 -5.67
C HIS A 65 13.42 -5.89 -6.03
N GLN A 66 12.69 -6.59 -5.18
CA GLN A 66 11.30 -6.95 -5.46
C GLN A 66 10.32 -5.80 -5.24
N ALA A 67 10.58 -4.91 -4.28
CA ALA A 67 9.79 -3.71 -4.08
C ALA A 67 9.88 -2.77 -5.29
N LEU A 68 11.08 -2.60 -5.85
CA LEU A 68 11.28 -1.80 -7.06
C LEU A 68 10.51 -2.35 -8.27
N LEU A 69 10.47 -3.67 -8.45
CA LEU A 69 9.70 -4.28 -9.54
C LEU A 69 8.19 -3.97 -9.44
N VAL A 70 7.62 -4.01 -8.23
CA VAL A 70 6.21 -3.66 -8.03
C VAL A 70 5.96 -2.18 -8.32
N GLU A 71 6.87 -1.29 -7.89
CA GLU A 71 6.74 0.15 -8.14
C GLU A 71 6.89 0.50 -9.64
N ASP A 72 7.85 -0.13 -10.34
CA ASP A 72 8.12 0.09 -11.76
C ASP A 72 6.93 -0.33 -12.65
N GLU A 73 6.20 -1.37 -12.24
CA GLU A 73 4.98 -1.82 -12.93
C GLU A 73 3.75 -0.98 -12.60
N GLN A 74 3.89 0.14 -11.86
CA GLN A 74 2.78 0.93 -11.29
C GLN A 74 1.88 0.17 -10.31
N GLY A 75 2.39 -0.93 -9.78
CA GLY A 75 1.77 -1.65 -8.68
C GLY A 75 1.87 -0.84 -7.37
N TRP A 76 1.21 -1.36 -6.35
CA TRP A 76 1.25 -0.78 -5.02
C TRP A 76 1.53 -1.90 -4.03
N SER A 77 2.42 -1.67 -3.07
CA SER A 77 2.76 -2.67 -2.05
C SER A 77 2.77 -2.11 -0.64
N LEU A 78 2.46 -2.96 0.34
CA LEU A 78 2.69 -2.68 1.76
C LEU A 78 3.44 -3.83 2.42
N THR A 79 4.52 -3.46 3.10
CA THR A 79 5.40 -4.40 3.79
C THR A 79 5.04 -4.51 5.26
N PHE A 80 5.03 -5.72 5.80
CA PHE A 80 4.78 -6.05 7.19
C PHE A 80 5.95 -6.86 7.76
N SER A 81 6.17 -6.71 9.06
CA SER A 81 7.13 -7.52 9.80
C SER A 81 6.51 -8.88 10.18
N PRO A 82 7.34 -9.88 10.50
CA PRO A 82 6.86 -11.11 11.13
C PRO A 82 6.00 -10.82 12.36
N HIS A 83 5.02 -11.69 12.61
CA HIS A 83 4.06 -11.61 13.71
C HIS A 83 3.18 -10.35 13.78
N THR A 84 3.13 -9.54 12.71
CA THR A 84 2.17 -8.42 12.65
C THR A 84 0.74 -8.95 12.77
N SER A 85 -0.03 -8.44 13.73
CA SER A 85 -1.40 -8.90 13.99
C SER A 85 -2.40 -8.34 12.99
N VAL A 86 -3.59 -8.94 12.91
CA VAL A 86 -4.71 -8.39 12.13
C VAL A 86 -5.04 -6.95 12.57
N SER A 87 -5.02 -6.66 13.87
CA SER A 87 -5.32 -5.31 14.38
C SER A 87 -4.31 -4.30 13.85
N ASP A 88 -3.02 -4.61 13.93
CA ASP A 88 -1.95 -3.72 13.45
C ASP A 88 -2.06 -3.47 11.94
N ILE A 89 -2.42 -4.51 11.16
CA ILE A 89 -2.65 -4.39 9.72
C ILE A 89 -3.80 -3.42 9.44
N LEU A 90 -4.92 -3.57 10.15
CA LEU A 90 -6.10 -2.71 9.98
C LEU A 90 -5.79 -1.25 10.37
N ASP A 91 -5.12 -1.04 11.50
CA ASP A 91 -4.75 0.29 12.00
C ASP A 91 -3.81 1.01 11.02
N ARG A 92 -2.85 0.28 10.45
CA ARG A 92 -1.95 0.82 9.44
C ARG A 92 -2.68 1.19 8.16
N CYS A 93 -3.61 0.36 7.70
CA CYS A 93 -4.41 0.66 6.51
C CYS A 93 -5.35 1.84 6.73
N HIS A 94 -5.94 1.96 7.93
CA HIS A 94 -6.75 3.11 8.32
C HIS A 94 -5.92 4.40 8.28
N THR A 95 -4.74 4.37 8.90
CA THR A 95 -3.80 5.49 8.90
C THR A 95 -3.41 5.94 7.49
N LEU A 96 -3.06 4.99 6.61
CA LEU A 96 -2.71 5.29 5.22
C LEU A 96 -3.87 5.88 4.44
N SER A 97 -5.08 5.33 4.62
CA SER A 97 -6.30 5.83 3.98
C SER A 97 -6.61 7.27 4.41
N GLU A 98 -6.51 7.56 5.71
CA GLU A 98 -6.75 8.90 6.25
C GLU A 98 -5.72 9.92 5.75
N LEU A 99 -4.44 9.56 5.70
CA LEU A 99 -3.38 10.42 5.15
C LEU A 99 -3.62 10.70 3.66
N ALA A 100 -3.98 9.68 2.89
CA ALA A 100 -4.28 9.82 1.48
C ALA A 100 -5.52 10.69 1.24
N ARG A 101 -6.59 10.51 2.03
CA ARG A 101 -7.81 11.34 1.98
C ARG A 101 -7.50 12.81 2.23
N ARG A 102 -6.76 13.12 3.30
CA ARG A 102 -6.35 14.50 3.62
C ARG A 102 -5.53 15.12 2.49
N ARG A 103 -4.60 14.36 1.90
CA ARG A 103 -3.79 14.82 0.76
C ARG A 103 -4.66 15.10 -0.47
N TYR A 104 -5.60 14.22 -0.79
CA TYR A 104 -6.54 14.40 -1.89
C TYR A 104 -7.38 15.67 -1.71
N GLU A 105 -7.96 15.88 -0.53
CA GLU A 105 -8.77 17.06 -0.25
C GLU A 105 -7.99 18.37 -0.40
N LEU A 106 -6.74 18.41 0.08
CA LEU A 106 -5.86 19.56 -0.08
C LEU A 106 -5.55 19.85 -1.55
N LEU A 107 -5.22 18.82 -2.33
CA LEU A 107 -4.93 18.98 -3.76
C LEU A 107 -6.18 19.40 -4.54
N ARG A 108 -7.33 18.79 -4.26
CA ARG A 108 -8.62 19.14 -4.89
C ARG A 108 -8.99 20.60 -4.62
N ARG A 109 -8.86 21.07 -3.38
CA ARG A 109 -9.13 22.47 -3.02
C ARG A 109 -8.19 23.44 -3.71
N ARG A 110 -6.91 23.08 -3.90
CA ARG A 110 -5.94 23.91 -4.62
C ARG A 110 -6.27 23.98 -6.11
N ALA A 111 -6.64 22.87 -6.73
CA ALA A 111 -7.03 22.82 -8.14
C ALA A 111 -8.29 23.66 -8.44
N GLN A 112 -9.26 23.70 -7.52
CA GLN A 112 -10.50 24.48 -7.68
C GLN A 112 -10.33 26.00 -7.48
N ARG A 113 -9.17 26.45 -6.99
CA ARG A 113 -8.87 27.87 -6.76
C ARG A 113 -8.03 28.51 -7.89
N GLN A 114 -7.68 27.71 -8.90
CA GLN A 114 -7.02 28.16 -10.13
C GLN A 114 -8.08 28.32 -11.22
#